data_AF-A0A940KSF0-F1
#
_entry.id   AF-A0A940KSF0-F1
#
_cell.length_a   1.000
_cell.length_b   1.000
_cell.length_c   1.000
_cell.angle_alpha   90.00
_cell.angle_beta   90.00
_cell.angle_gamma   90.00
#
_symmetry.space_group_name_H-M   'P 1'
#
loop_
_entity.id
_entity.type
_entity.pdbx_description
1 polymer ?
#
loop_
_entity_poly.entity_id
_entity_poly.type
_entity_poly.pdbx_seq_one_letter_code
_entity_poly.pdbx_strand_id
1 'polypeptide(L)' 'GTITTPFDMTVLNDLDRFHLVQDVIDRLPELEGTAAHLKQEMQDKLIAHRTYIAKEGTDMPEVKNWKWTLS' A
#
# COMPACT_ATOMS: atom_id res chain seq x y z
N GLY A 1 -8.13 -8.53 16.50
CA GLY A 1 -7.72 -9.25 15.28
C GLY A 1 -8.95 -9.82 14.61
N THR A 2 -8.98 -9.81 13.28
CA THR A 2 -10.04 -10.41 12.45
C THR A 2 -9.44 -11.52 11.58
N ILE A 3 -10.27 -12.33 10.92
CA ILE A 3 -9.80 -13.25 9.88
C ILE A 3 -9.73 -12.44 8.58
N THR A 4 -8.53 -12.26 8.04
CA THR A 4 -8.28 -11.57 6.77
C THR A 4 -6.99 -12.07 6.11
N THR A 5 -6.59 -11.50 4.99
CA THR A 5 -5.39 -11.89 4.25
C THR A 5 -4.11 -11.39 4.93
N PRO A 6 -2.94 -12.03 4.70
CA PRO A 6 -1.69 -11.63 5.32
C PRO A 6 -1.30 -10.18 5.09
N PHE A 7 -1.45 -9.66 3.86
CA PHE A 7 -1.13 -8.25 3.59
C PHE A 7 -2.19 -7.30 4.18
N ASP A 8 -3.47 -7.66 4.16
CA ASP A 8 -4.51 -6.84 4.79
C ASP A 8 -4.28 -6.67 6.29
N MET A 9 -3.74 -7.68 6.98
CA MET A 9 -3.31 -7.51 8.37
C MET A 9 -2.25 -6.42 8.55
N THR A 10 -1.37 -6.20 7.57
CA THR A 10 -0.41 -5.08 7.63
C THR A 10 -1.07 -3.74 7.31
N VAL A 11 -2.05 -3.71 6.39
CA VAL A 11 -2.84 -2.51 6.07
C VAL A 11 -3.64 -2.04 7.29
N LEU A 12 -4.27 -2.97 8.02
CA LEU A 12 -5.02 -2.66 9.24
C LEU A 12 -4.17 -2.09 10.38
N ASN A 13 -2.84 -2.18 10.28
CA ASN A 13 -1.90 -1.66 11.26
C ASN A 13 -0.99 -0.56 10.67
N ASP A 14 -1.29 -0.05 9.47
CA ASP A 14 -0.48 0.96 8.77
C ASP A 14 0.99 0.55 8.54
N LEU A 15 1.28 -0.77 8.51
CA LEU A 15 2.62 -1.34 8.33
C LEU A 15 2.90 -1.79 6.89
N ASP A 16 1.95 -1.61 5.99
CA ASP A 16 2.11 -2.01 4.59
C ASP A 16 2.89 -0.99 3.77
N ARG A 17 3.40 -1.44 2.62
CA ARG A 17 4.28 -0.64 1.76
C ARG A 17 3.63 0.65 1.22
N PHE A 18 2.30 0.72 1.09
CA PHE A 18 1.63 1.91 0.59
C PHE A 18 1.52 2.98 1.67
N HIS A 19 1.18 2.60 2.91
CA HIS A 19 1.25 3.53 4.04
C HIS A 19 2.68 3.99 4.28
N LEU A 20 3.65 3.08 4.31
CA LEU A 20 5.07 3.44 4.53
C LEU A 20 5.62 4.44 3.50
N VAL A 21 5.20 4.36 2.23
CA VAL A 21 5.57 5.37 1.21
C VAL A 21 4.97 6.75 1.54
N GLN A 22 3.69 6.81 1.86
CA GLN A 22 3.02 8.07 2.24
C GLN A 22 3.67 8.68 3.48
N ASP A 23 4.02 7.83 4.44
CA ASP A 23 4.70 8.15 5.68
C ASP A 23 6.09 8.78 5.47
N VAL A 24 6.82 8.37 4.44
CA VAL A 24 8.10 8.99 4.06
C VAL A 24 7.87 10.35 3.43
N ILE A 25 6.88 10.45 2.52
CA ILE A 25 6.53 11.72 1.86
C ILE A 25 6.15 12.77 2.90
N ASP A 26 5.31 12.41 3.86
CA ASP A 26 4.79 13.34 4.87
C ASP A 26 5.85 13.82 5.87
N ARG A 27 6.97 13.08 5.99
CA ARG A 27 8.08 13.44 6.89
C ARG A 27 9.18 14.24 6.20
N LEU A 28 9.13 14.41 4.89
CA LEU A 28 10.14 15.12 4.10
C LEU A 28 9.49 16.35 3.44
N PRO A 29 9.54 17.53 4.08
CA PRO A 29 8.92 18.76 3.56
C PRO A 29 9.36 19.12 2.14
N GLU A 30 10.58 18.76 1.75
CA GLU A 30 11.11 18.95 0.41
C GLU A 30 10.36 18.16 -0.69
N LEU A 31 9.57 17.15 -0.32
CA LEU A 31 8.81 16.30 -1.24
C LEU A 31 7.34 16.73 -1.38
N GLU A 32 6.84 17.66 -0.58
CA GLU A 32 5.40 18.02 -0.50
C GLU A 32 4.80 18.38 -1.87
N GLY A 33 5.56 19.09 -2.71
CA GLY A 33 5.11 19.47 -4.06
C GLY A 33 5.40 18.44 -5.16
N THR A 34 6.46 17.64 -5.03
CA THR A 34 6.92 16.73 -6.11
C THR A 34 6.33 15.33 -5.98
N ALA A 35 6.01 14.89 -4.77
CA ALA A 35 5.52 13.55 -4.49
C ALA A 35 3.98 13.47 -4.36
N ALA A 36 3.25 14.56 -4.58
CA ALA A 36 1.79 14.59 -4.48
C ALA A 36 1.11 13.51 -5.35
N HIS A 37 1.60 13.32 -6.59
CA HIS A 37 1.07 12.29 -7.47
C HIS A 37 1.33 10.87 -6.94
N LEU A 38 2.53 10.62 -6.42
CA LEU A 38 2.88 9.33 -5.82
C LEU A 38 2.02 9.05 -4.58
N LYS A 39 1.79 10.06 -3.74
CA LYS A 39 0.90 9.94 -2.57
C LYS A 39 -0.53 9.56 -3.00
N GLN A 40 -1.06 10.20 -4.04
CA GLN A 40 -2.37 9.85 -4.59
C GLN A 40 -2.38 8.41 -5.13
N GLU A 41 -1.34 7.97 -5.83
CA GLU A 41 -1.24 6.59 -6.31
C GLU A 41 -1.30 5.58 -5.15
N MET A 42 -0.61 5.83 -4.04
CA MET A 42 -0.67 4.95 -2.86
C MET A 42 -2.07 4.87 -2.25
N GLN A 43 -2.81 5.98 -2.23
CA GLN A 43 -4.21 6.00 -1.78
C GLN A 43 -5.11 5.18 -2.72
N ASP A 44 -4.92 5.32 -4.03
CA ASP A 44 -5.66 4.56 -5.03
C ASP A 44 -5.37 3.05 -4.90
N LYS A 45 -4.13 2.66 -4.59
CA LYS A 45 -3.75 1.27 -4.29
C LYS A 45 -4.46 0.71 -3.06
N LEU A 46 -4.62 1.51 -1.99
CA LEU A 46 -5.36 1.10 -0.80
C LEU A 46 -6.86 0.90 -1.08
N ILE A 47 -7.45 1.76 -1.91
CA ILE A 47 -8.84 1.60 -2.37
C ILE A 47 -9.00 0.33 -3.21
N ALA A 48 -8.08 0.10 -4.15
CA ALA A 48 -8.06 -1.09 -4.98
C ALA A 48 -7.88 -2.37 -4.15
N HIS A 49 -6.97 -2.35 -3.17
CA HIS A 49 -6.75 -3.43 -2.21
C HIS A 49 -8.03 -3.83 -1.51
N ARG A 50 -8.71 -2.86 -0.87
CA ARG A 50 -9.97 -3.10 -0.14
C ARG A 50 -11.04 -3.73 -1.02
N THR A 51 -11.16 -3.23 -2.26
CA THR A 51 -12.12 -3.76 -3.23
C THR A 51 -11.76 -5.19 -3.66
N TYR A 52 -10.48 -5.45 -3.88
CA TYR A 52 -9.98 -6.73 -4.34
C TYR A 52 -10.14 -7.83 -3.28
N ILE A 53 -9.74 -7.58 -2.04
CA ILE A 53 -9.86 -8.60 -0.97
C ILE A 53 -11.33 -8.94 -0.68
N ALA A 54 -12.24 -7.96 -0.76
CA ALA A 54 -13.66 -8.18 -0.53
C ALA A 54 -14.29 -9.05 -1.63
N LYS A 55 -13.77 -8.96 -2.86
CA LYS A 55 -14.27 -9.70 -4.01
C LYS A 55 -13.62 -11.08 -4.15
N GLU A 56 -12.30 -11.16 -4.00
CA GLU A 56 -11.51 -12.33 -4.38
C GLU A 56 -11.00 -13.14 -3.17
N GLY A 57 -11.04 -12.58 -1.95
CA GLY A 57 -10.61 -13.27 -0.73
C GLY A 57 -9.11 -13.59 -0.64
N THR A 58 -8.28 -12.98 -1.49
CA THR A 58 -6.82 -13.14 -1.53
C THR A 58 -6.16 -11.77 -1.75
N ASP A 59 -4.89 -11.65 -1.38
CA ASP A 59 -4.08 -10.46 -1.67
C ASP A 59 -3.95 -10.21 -3.17
N MET A 60 -3.81 -8.94 -3.54
CA MET A 60 -3.65 -8.49 -4.93
C MET A 60 -2.44 -9.16 -5.62
N PRO A 61 -2.50 -9.45 -6.93
CA PRO A 61 -1.39 -10.04 -7.66
C PRO A 61 -0.10 -9.22 -7.57
N GLU A 62 -0.21 -7.89 -7.57
CA GLU A 62 0.95 -6.99 -7.42
C GLU A 62 1.63 -7.06 -6.04
N VAL A 63 0.93 -7.55 -5.01
CA VAL A 63 1.49 -7.80 -3.68
C VAL A 63 2.11 -9.19 -3.67
N LYS A 64 1.35 -10.20 -4.10
CA LYS A 64 1.78 -11.62 -4.07
C LYS A 64 2.99 -11.91 -4.96
N ASN A 65 3.05 -11.26 -6.12
CA ASN A 65 4.06 -11.53 -7.13
C ASN A 65 5.22 -10.53 -7.10
N TRP A 66 5.23 -9.58 -6.16
CA TRP A 66 6.32 -8.65 -6.03
C TRP A 66 7.63 -9.38 -5.69
N LYS A 67 8.70 -8.95 -6.33
CA LYS A 67 10.05 -9.46 -6.09
C LYS A 67 11.00 -8.29 -6.01
N TRP A 68 11.98 -8.40 -5.13
CA TRP A 68 13.11 -7.49 -5.14
C TRP A 68 13.91 -7.68 -6.44
N THR A 69 14.06 -6.62 -7.22
CA THR A 69 14.92 -6.59 -8.40
C THR A 69 16.24 -5.93 -8.02
N LEU A 70 17.36 -6.62 -8.25
CA LEU A 70 18.67 -6.01 -8.13
C LEU A 70 18.92 -5.17 -9.39
N SER A 71 19.19 -3.88 -9.18
CA SER A 71 19.66 -2.94 -10.20
C SER A 71 21.15 -3.08 -10.45
#